data_AF-A0A519QKI7-F1
#
_entry.id   AF-A0A519QKI7-F1
#
_cell.length_a   1.000
_cell.length_b   1.000
_cell.length_c   1.000
_cell.angle_alpha   90.00
_cell.angle_beta   90.00
_cell.angle_gamma   90.00
#
_symmetry.space_group_name_H-M   'P 1'
#
loop_
_entity.id
_entity.type
_entity.pdbx_description
1 polymer ?
#
loop_
_entity_poly.entity_id
_entity_poly.type
_entity_poly.pdbx_seq_one_letter_code
_entity_poly.pdbx_strand_id
1 'polypeptide(L)' 'MANPGYRWSIRPVGDLWIWALTDHDTGQLLVEGEAATRAIAAAMVVRAIARGTVANSVATQRLAA' A
#
# COMPACT_ATOMS: atom_id res chain seq x y z
N MET A 1 7.80 20.02 -8.39
CA MET A 1 7.56 19.05 -7.30
C MET A 1 6.71 17.93 -7.89
N ALA A 2 7.35 16.88 -8.41
CA ALA A 2 6.61 15.67 -8.76
C ALA A 2 6.48 14.89 -7.45
N ASN A 3 5.28 14.85 -6.87
CA ASN A 3 4.96 13.80 -5.91
C ASN A 3 4.55 12.62 -6.79
N PRO A 4 5.45 11.66 -7.06
CA PRO A 4 5.02 10.47 -7.77
C PRO A 4 3.98 9.81 -6.88
N GLY A 5 2.75 9.74 -7.38
CA GLY A 5 1.62 9.29 -6.58
C GLY A 5 1.80 7.85 -6.14
N TYR A 6 0.73 7.27 -5.62
CA TYR A 6 0.68 5.83 -5.40
C TYR A 6 -0.22 5.21 -6.45
N ARG A 7 0.15 4.01 -6.93
CA ARG A 7 -0.77 3.13 -7.65
C ARG A 7 -1.23 2.03 -6.69
N TRP A 8 -2.48 1.61 -6.81
CA TRP A 8 -3.03 0.55 -5.98
C TRP A 8 -3.88 -0.40 -6.81
N SER A 9 -4.06 -1.62 -6.29
CA SER A 9 -4.97 -2.61 -6.87
C SER A 9 -5.73 -3.34 -5.77
N ILE A 10 -6.94 -3.77 -6.09
CA ILE A 10 -7.79 -4.61 -5.25
C ILE A 10 -8.39 -5.68 -6.15
N ARG A 11 -8.14 -6.95 -5.86
CA ARG A 11 -8.60 -8.08 -6.68
C ARG A 11 -9.15 -9.22 -5.82
N PRO A 12 -10.21 -9.91 -6.25
CA PRO A 12 -10.68 -11.11 -5.56
C PRO A 12 -9.72 -12.29 -5.81
N VAL A 13 -9.49 -13.11 -4.79
CA VAL A 13 -8.71 -14.36 -4.85
C VAL A 13 -9.39 -15.39 -3.94
N GLY A 14 -10.11 -16.34 -4.54
CA GLY A 14 -10.98 -17.25 -3.77
C GLY A 14 -12.04 -16.46 -2.99
N ASP A 15 -12.14 -16.73 -1.70
CA ASP A 15 -13.08 -16.06 -0.78
C ASP A 15 -12.52 -14.76 -0.18
N LEU A 16 -11.31 -14.36 -0.57
CA LEU A 16 -10.61 -13.19 -0.03
C LEU A 16 -10.39 -12.12 -1.09
N TRP A 17 -9.99 -10.95 -0.63
CA TRP A 17 -9.61 -9.81 -1.43
C TRP A 17 -8.16 -9.45 -1.14
N ILE A 18 -7.32 -9.49 -2.18
CA ILE A 18 -5.94 -9.01 -2.11
C ILE A 18 -5.93 -7.54 -2.45
N TRP A 19 -5.23 -6.74 -1.65
CA TRP A 19 -4.94 -5.34 -1.93
C TRP A 19 -3.43 -5.11 -1.97
N ALA A 20 -2.99 -4.27 -2.88
CA ALA A 20 -1.58 -3.92 -3.03
C ALA A 20 -1.43 -2.42 -3.30
N LEU A 21 -0.36 -1.84 -2.76
CA LEU A 21 0.08 -0.48 -3.01
C LEU A 21 1.48 -0.54 -3.64
N THR A 22 1.65 0.13 -4.77
CA THR A 22 2.92 0.22 -5.49
C THR A 22 3.32 1.67 -5.66
N ASP A 23 4.63 1.93 -5.61
CA ASP A 23 5.19 3.20 -6.01
C ASP A 23 4.87 3.47 -7.49
N HIS A 24 4.39 4.67 -7.80
CA HIS A 24 3.90 4.97 -9.15
C HIS A 24 5.02 4.97 -10.20
N ASP A 25 6.20 5.45 -9.83
CA ASP A 25 7.29 5.69 -10.78
C ASP A 25 8.12 4.44 -11.02
N THR A 26 8.45 3.73 -9.93
CA THR A 26 9.29 2.54 -9.99
C THR A 26 8.47 1.27 -10.20
N GLY A 27 7.17 1.31 -9.95
CA GLY A 27 6.32 0.13 -9.90
C GLY A 27 6.63 -0.80 -8.73
N GLN A 28 7.49 -0.39 -7.80
CA GLN A 28 7.90 -1.21 -6.65
C GLN A 28 6.69 -1.50 -5.75
N LEU A 29 6.51 -2.75 -5.36
CA LEU A 29 5.53 -3.12 -4.35
C LEU A 29 5.95 -2.55 -2.99
N LEU A 30 5.10 -1.69 -2.42
CA LEU A 30 5.32 -1.08 -1.12
C LEU A 30 4.69 -1.91 0.00
N VAL A 31 3.45 -2.38 -0.23
CA VAL A 31 2.73 -3.24 0.70
C VAL A 31 1.67 -4.05 -0.04
N GLU A 32 1.45 -5.28 0.42
CA GLU A 32 0.35 -6.15 0.02
C GLU A 32 -0.31 -6.74 1.27
N GLY A 33 -1.60 -7.04 1.18
CA GLY A 33 -2.30 -7.77 2.22
C GLY A 33 -3.62 -8.36 1.75
N GLU A 34 -4.23 -9.14 2.63
CA GLU A 34 -5.50 -9.80 2.40
C GLU A 34 -6.62 -9.19 3.24
N ALA A 35 -7.86 -9.32 2.77
CA ALA A 35 -9.05 -8.85 3.46
C ALA A 35 -10.24 -9.75 3.16
N ALA A 36 -11.12 -9.94 4.14
CA ALA A 36 -12.34 -10.73 3.97
C ALA A 36 -13.34 -10.10 2.97
N THR A 37 -13.28 -8.78 2.77
CA THR A 37 -14.17 -8.08 1.85
C THR A 37 -13.45 -6.99 1.08
N ARG A 38 -14.00 -6.62 -0.08
CA ARG A 38 -13.53 -5.48 -0.89
C ARG A 38 -13.51 -4.17 -0.11
N ALA A 39 -14.47 -3.95 0.79
CA ALA A 39 -14.55 -2.73 1.59
C ALA A 39 -13.38 -2.63 2.58
N ILE A 40 -13.04 -3.75 3.25
CA ILE A 40 -11.89 -3.82 4.15
C ILE A 40 -10.60 -3.62 3.35
N ALA A 41 -10.47 -4.26 2.18
CA ALA A 41 -9.33 -4.08 1.28
C ALA A 41 -9.12 -2.59 0.91
N ALA A 42 -10.20 -1.88 0.56
CA ALA A 42 -10.15 -0.46 0.23
C ALA A 42 -9.77 0.41 1.44
N ALA A 43 -10.32 0.12 2.63
CA ALA A 43 -9.96 0.81 3.86
C ALA A 43 -8.46 0.62 4.19
N MET A 44 -7.91 -0.55 3.92
CA MET A 44 -6.49 -0.84 4.13
C MET A 44 -5.59 -0.09 3.14
N VAL A 45 -5.97 0.04 1.87
CA VAL A 45 -5.29 0.90 0.89
C VAL A 45 -5.27 2.35 1.37
N VAL A 46 -6.42 2.91 1.76
CA VAL A 46 -6.51 4.30 2.25
C VAL A 46 -5.66 4.49 3.50
N ARG A 47 -5.72 3.54 4.45
CA ARG A 47 -4.88 3.55 5.65
C ARG A 47 -3.38 3.48 5.33
N ALA A 48 -2.98 2.70 4.32
CA ALA A 48 -1.60 2.61 3.88
C ALA A 48 -1.13 3.94 3.27
N ILE A 49 -1.93 4.53 2.38
CA ILE A 49 -1.65 5.85 1.78
C ILE A 49 -1.55 6.93 2.86
N ALA A 50 -2.52 6.98 3.79
CA ALA A 50 -2.57 7.96 4.88
C ALA A 50 -1.36 7.86 5.83
N ARG A 51 -0.84 6.65 6.06
CA ARG A 51 0.39 6.46 6.84
C ARG A 51 1.65 6.75 6.03
N GLY A 52 1.64 6.44 4.73
CA GLY A 52 2.72 6.79 3.80
C GLY A 52 2.85 8.30 3.58
N THR A 53 1.76 9.07 3.72
CA THR A 53 1.79 10.54 3.71
C THR A 53 2.54 11.14 4.90
N VAL A 54 2.87 10.34 5.94
CA VAL A 54 3.70 10.73 7.08
C VAL A 54 5.18 10.39 6.86
N ALA A 55 5.51 9.52 5.91
CA ALA A 55 6.86 9.00 5.71
C ALA A 55 7.73 9.82 4.74
N ASN A 56 7.26 10.97 4.25
CA ASN A 56 8.09 11.88 3.45
C ASN A 56 8.89 12.88 4.31
N SER A 57 9.41 12.39 5.42
CA SER A 57 10.54 13.00 6.16
C SER A 57 11.33 11.84 6.79
N VAL A 58 12.36 11.39 6.06
CA VAL A 58 13.54 10.67 6.54
C VAL A 58 13.34 9.65 7.67
N ALA A 59 13.40 8.35 7.36
CA ALA A 59 14.27 7.41 8.09
C ALA A 59 14.24 6.01 7.47
N THR A 60 15.33 5.67 6.79
CA THR A 60 15.88 4.32 6.82
C THR A 60 16.24 3.97 8.26
N GLN A 61 15.46 3.08 8.90
CA GLN A 61 15.92 2.24 10.01
C GLN A 61 15.22 0.89 9.84
N ARG A 62 15.88 -0.09 9.21
CA ARG A 62 16.60 -1.16 9.93
C ARG A 62 15.96 -1.49 11.28
N LEU A 63 15.03 -2.44 11.25
CA LEU A 63 14.97 -3.45 12.29
C LEU A 63 15.51 -4.74 11.67
N ALA A 64 16.82 -4.89 11.85
CA ALA A 64 17.49 -6.17 11.80
C ALA A 64 16.96 -7.06 12.93
N ALA A 65 17.11 -8.36 12.68
CA ALA A 65 17.05 -9.51 13.59
C ALA A 65 17.30 -9.22 15.08
#